data_AF-A0A0F5V9N0-F1
#
_entry.id   AF-A0A0F5V9N0-F1
#
_cell.length_a   1.000
_cell.length_b   1.000
_cell.length_c   1.000
_cell.angle_alpha   90.00
_cell.angle_beta   90.00
_cell.angle_gamma   90.00
#
_symmetry.space_group_name_H-M   'P 1'
#
loop_
_entity.id
_entity.type
_entity.pdbx_description
1 polymer ?
#
loop_
_entity_poly.entity_id
_entity_poly.type
_entity_poly.pdbx_seq_one_letter_code
_entity_poly.pdbx_strand_id
1 'polypeptide(L)'
;MHKRFVMPAVAMMLAVSGCSSISEEECRLGDWYQIGLADGQKGKKNYSAIYSEECAEYGVSVDLKSYQEGRREGLTTYCTYENGTLVGQSNASYDNVCPADLARDFLSGYTPYYNLAQAQSRFSAAESSVSSYQAKLEEDTLSSDDRKTFKAELKSAKSRMERAEFDVNRFEYELAVHKIDREIGQIHHQLTSDKLPQAQKAALNQRLASLNNQRKYYETLSTTENTIQNIKNIADLF
;
A
#
# COMPACT_ATOMS: atom_id res chain seq x y z
N MET A 1 -6.85 -61.29 -32.64
CA MET A 1 -7.87 -61.09 -31.59
C MET A 1 -7.25 -60.29 -30.45
N HIS A 2 -7.31 -58.95 -30.50
CA HIS A 2 -6.73 -58.10 -29.45
C HIS A 2 -7.78 -57.80 -28.38
N LYS A 3 -7.57 -58.33 -27.17
CA LYS A 3 -8.43 -58.08 -25.99
C LYS A 3 -8.22 -56.64 -25.53
N ARG A 4 -9.31 -55.85 -25.52
CA ARG A 4 -9.35 -54.51 -24.95
C ARG A 4 -9.32 -54.61 -23.42
N PHE A 5 -8.24 -54.15 -22.80
CA PHE A 5 -8.13 -54.03 -21.36
C PHE A 5 -8.82 -52.72 -20.93
N VAL A 6 -9.96 -52.84 -20.26
CA VAL A 6 -10.71 -51.68 -19.73
C VAL A 6 -10.03 -51.28 -18.42
N MET A 7 -9.32 -50.14 -18.45
CA MET A 7 -8.68 -49.54 -17.28
C MET A 7 -9.75 -48.75 -16.50
N PRO A 8 -9.95 -48.97 -15.19
CA PRO A 8 -10.98 -48.27 -14.44
C PRO A 8 -10.52 -46.83 -14.22
N ALA A 9 -11.35 -45.88 -14.65
CA ALA A 9 -11.17 -44.46 -14.40
C ALA A 9 -11.29 -44.20 -12.89
N VAL A 10 -10.15 -43.98 -12.24
CA VAL A 10 -10.09 -43.45 -10.87
C VAL A 10 -10.62 -42.02 -10.93
N ALA A 11 -11.88 -41.85 -10.53
CA ALA A 11 -12.49 -40.54 -10.33
C ALA A 11 -11.79 -39.88 -9.14
N MET A 12 -10.81 -39.04 -9.44
CA MET A 12 -10.17 -38.16 -8.46
C MET A 12 -11.20 -37.10 -8.07
N MET A 13 -11.90 -37.33 -6.96
CA MET A 13 -12.73 -36.31 -6.32
C MET A 13 -11.80 -35.20 -5.85
N LEU A 14 -11.75 -34.11 -6.61
CA LEU A 14 -11.26 -32.83 -6.15
C LEU A 14 -12.23 -32.35 -5.07
N ALA A 15 -11.91 -32.63 -3.81
CA ALA A 15 -12.55 -31.97 -2.69
C ALA A 15 -12.20 -30.48 -2.82
N VAL A 16 -13.18 -29.69 -3.24
CA VAL A 16 -13.12 -28.23 -3.12
C VAL A 16 -13.24 -27.94 -1.63
N SER A 17 -12.10 -27.93 -0.94
CA SER A 17 -12.03 -27.30 0.38
C SER A 17 -12.46 -25.86 0.18
N GLY A 18 -13.63 -25.50 0.70
CA GLY A 18 -13.97 -24.09 0.90
C GLY A 18 -12.80 -23.44 1.62
N CYS A 19 -12.44 -22.22 1.24
CA CYS A 19 -11.46 -21.43 1.99
C CYS A 19 -12.09 -21.05 3.34
N SER A 20 -12.17 -22.02 4.25
CA SER A 20 -12.48 -21.77 5.65
C SER A 20 -11.31 -20.97 6.21
N SER A 21 -11.62 -19.87 6.90
CA SER A 21 -10.59 -19.02 7.47
C SER A 21 -9.96 -19.60 8.74
N ILE A 22 -10.56 -20.69 9.26
CA ILE A 22 -10.11 -21.49 10.42
C ILE A 22 -10.45 -22.98 10.23
N SER A 23 -9.65 -23.89 10.77
CA SER A 23 -9.90 -25.34 10.74
C SER A 23 -10.72 -25.83 11.95
N GLU A 24 -11.38 -26.99 11.82
CA GLU A 24 -12.04 -27.66 12.97
C GLU A 24 -11.08 -27.91 14.13
N GLU A 25 -9.82 -28.26 13.83
CA GLU A 25 -8.78 -28.46 14.83
C GLU A 25 -8.49 -27.16 15.60
N GLU A 26 -8.33 -26.04 14.91
CA GLU A 26 -8.12 -24.73 15.54
C GLU A 26 -9.33 -24.30 16.39
N CYS A 27 -10.56 -24.55 15.91
CA CYS A 27 -11.77 -24.34 16.71
C CYS A 27 -11.71 -25.16 18.01
N ARG A 28 -11.41 -26.47 17.91
CA ARG A 28 -11.38 -27.39 19.05
C ARG A 28 -10.22 -27.14 20.01
N LEU A 29 -9.08 -26.68 19.51
CA LEU A 29 -7.92 -26.28 20.33
C LEU A 29 -8.29 -25.08 21.22
N GLY A 30 -9.02 -24.11 20.66
CA GLY A 30 -9.61 -23.01 21.42
C GLY A 30 -8.62 -21.99 21.98
N ASP A 31 -7.39 -21.91 21.47
CA ASP A 31 -6.43 -20.87 21.83
C ASP A 31 -6.74 -19.54 21.13
N TRP A 32 -7.89 -18.98 21.47
CA TRP A 32 -8.46 -17.81 20.82
C TRP A 32 -7.58 -16.57 20.97
N TYR A 33 -6.84 -16.46 22.08
CA TYR A 33 -5.89 -15.38 22.27
C TYR A 33 -4.73 -15.47 21.27
N GLN A 34 -4.12 -16.65 21.05
CA GLN A 34 -3.04 -16.79 20.07
C GLN A 34 -3.53 -16.59 18.62
N ILE A 35 -4.73 -17.06 18.30
CA ILE A 35 -5.36 -16.80 16.99
C ILE A 35 -5.53 -15.29 16.78
N GLY A 36 -6.07 -14.60 17.79
CA GLY A 36 -6.21 -13.14 17.79
C GLY A 36 -4.86 -12.45 17.60
N LEU A 37 -3.85 -12.84 18.39
CA LEU A 37 -2.50 -12.28 18.34
C LEU A 37 -1.90 -12.39 16.93
N ALA A 38 -1.96 -13.57 16.32
CA ALA A 38 -1.45 -13.80 14.97
C ALA A 38 -2.22 -12.99 13.91
N ASP A 39 -3.53 -12.85 14.04
CA ASP A 39 -4.35 -12.01 13.17
C ASP A 39 -3.98 -10.52 13.28
N GLY A 40 -3.78 -10.04 14.51
CA GLY A 40 -3.37 -8.67 14.78
C GLY A 40 -1.99 -8.36 14.20
N GLN A 41 -1.02 -9.27 14.38
CA GLN A 41 0.33 -9.16 13.82
C GLN A 41 0.34 -9.10 12.30
N LYS A 42 -0.64 -9.74 11.64
CA LYS A 42 -0.84 -9.73 10.18
C LYS A 42 -1.69 -8.54 9.71
N GLY A 43 -2.16 -7.68 10.61
CA GLY A 43 -3.02 -6.55 10.26
C GLY A 43 -4.39 -6.96 9.72
N LYS A 44 -4.90 -8.14 10.09
CA LYS A 44 -6.23 -8.59 9.63
C LYS A 44 -7.34 -7.78 10.28
N LYS A 45 -8.48 -7.68 9.57
CA LYS A 45 -9.74 -7.19 10.14
C LYS A 45 -10.17 -8.08 11.31
N ASN A 46 -11.17 -7.61 12.06
CA ASN A 46 -11.79 -8.44 13.07
C ASN A 46 -12.56 -9.59 12.40
N TYR A 47 -12.07 -10.82 12.54
CA TYR A 47 -12.71 -12.02 12.02
C TYR A 47 -13.52 -12.80 13.06
N SER A 48 -13.72 -12.23 14.26
CA SER A 48 -14.42 -12.93 15.35
C SER A 48 -15.82 -13.41 14.98
N ALA A 49 -16.54 -12.67 14.13
CA ALA A 49 -17.85 -13.06 13.62
C ALA A 49 -17.76 -14.25 12.64
N ILE A 50 -16.77 -14.24 11.74
CA ILE A 50 -16.50 -15.33 10.79
C ILE A 50 -16.12 -16.59 11.56
N TYR A 51 -15.21 -16.48 12.53
CA TYR A 51 -14.82 -17.62 13.37
C TYR A 51 -15.97 -18.18 14.20
N SER A 52 -16.89 -17.32 14.64
CA SER A 52 -18.08 -17.76 15.37
C SER A 52 -19.04 -18.56 14.49
N GLU A 53 -19.19 -18.15 13.23
CA GLU A 53 -19.98 -18.86 12.23
C GLU A 53 -19.33 -20.20 11.86
N GLU A 54 -18.05 -20.20 11.49
CA GLU A 54 -17.30 -21.39 11.05
C GLU A 54 -17.18 -22.44 12.19
N CYS A 55 -16.87 -22.03 13.42
CA CYS A 55 -16.74 -22.97 14.54
C CYS A 55 -18.08 -23.50 15.07
N ALA A 56 -19.19 -22.77 14.85
CA ALA A 56 -20.52 -23.26 15.21
C ALA A 56 -20.92 -24.49 14.40
N GLU A 57 -20.42 -24.66 13.17
CA GLU A 57 -20.62 -25.86 12.35
C GLU A 57 -20.08 -27.13 13.03
N TYR A 58 -19.05 -26.98 13.87
CA TYR A 58 -18.42 -28.06 14.64
C TYR A 58 -18.95 -28.16 16.07
N GLY A 59 -19.96 -27.36 16.42
CA GLY A 59 -20.53 -27.28 17.77
C GLY A 59 -19.60 -26.61 18.79
N VAL A 60 -18.67 -25.77 18.34
CA VAL A 60 -17.70 -25.08 19.20
C VAL A 60 -18.06 -23.61 19.34
N SER A 61 -18.02 -23.09 20.57
CA SER A 61 -18.21 -21.66 20.86
C SER A 61 -16.86 -20.94 20.95
N VAL A 62 -16.77 -19.75 20.36
CA VAL A 62 -15.56 -18.92 20.30
C VAL A 62 -15.44 -18.03 21.55
N ASP A 63 -14.26 -17.98 22.16
CA ASP A 63 -13.96 -16.98 23.18
C ASP A 63 -13.60 -15.64 22.51
N LEU A 64 -14.64 -14.85 22.23
CA LEU A 64 -14.53 -13.54 21.59
C LEU A 64 -13.65 -12.56 22.37
N LYS A 65 -13.65 -12.65 23.70
CA LYS A 65 -12.89 -11.73 24.55
C LYS A 65 -11.40 -12.02 24.41
N SER A 66 -11.02 -13.29 24.57
CA SER A 66 -9.62 -13.72 24.40
C SER A 66 -9.10 -13.39 23.00
N TYR A 67 -9.90 -13.64 21.96
CA TYR A 67 -9.54 -13.25 20.58
C TYR A 67 -9.31 -11.73 20.42
N GLN A 68 -10.23 -10.90 20.93
CA GLN A 68 -10.10 -9.44 20.81
C GLN A 68 -8.90 -8.90 21.58
N GLU A 69 -8.60 -9.47 22.76
CA GLU A 69 -7.42 -9.12 23.55
C GLU A 69 -6.13 -9.47 22.80
N GLY A 70 -6.01 -10.71 22.30
CA GLY A 70 -4.87 -11.12 21.49
C GLY A 70 -4.70 -10.26 20.24
N ARG A 71 -5.79 -10.02 19.50
CA ARG A 71 -5.77 -9.19 18.28
C ARG A 71 -5.32 -7.77 18.56
N ARG A 72 -5.81 -7.16 19.64
CA ARG A 72 -5.38 -5.82 20.05
C ARG A 72 -3.89 -5.79 20.38
N GLU A 73 -3.37 -6.82 21.04
CA GLU A 73 -1.94 -6.94 21.31
C GLU A 73 -1.13 -7.12 20.03
N GLY A 74 -1.55 -7.98 19.11
CA GLY A 74 -0.86 -8.19 17.83
C GLY A 74 -0.84 -6.94 16.96
N LEU A 75 -1.89 -6.11 17.03
CA LEU A 75 -1.92 -4.83 16.33
C LEU A 75 -0.86 -3.86 16.85
N THR A 76 -0.33 -4.00 18.07
CA THR A 76 0.77 -3.15 18.55
C THR A 76 2.05 -3.32 17.74
N THR A 77 2.29 -4.53 17.20
CA THR A 77 3.46 -4.79 16.34
C THR A 77 3.20 -4.45 14.88
N TYR A 78 1.95 -4.57 14.42
CA TYR A 78 1.58 -4.22 13.05
C TYR A 78 1.46 -2.70 12.84
N CYS A 79 0.88 -1.98 13.81
CA CYS A 79 0.55 -0.56 13.70
C CYS A 79 1.71 0.35 14.09
N THR A 80 2.83 0.15 13.40
CA THR A 80 4.06 0.93 13.57
C THR A 80 4.31 1.82 12.36
N TYR A 81 5.11 2.87 12.54
CA TYR A 81 5.55 3.72 11.43
C TYR A 81 6.30 2.90 10.38
N GLU A 82 7.20 2.03 10.82
CA GLU A 82 8.04 1.20 9.96
C GLU A 82 7.21 0.26 9.10
N ASN A 83 6.24 -0.44 9.70
CA ASN A 83 5.36 -1.32 8.95
C ASN A 83 4.41 -0.52 8.03
N GLY A 84 3.93 0.65 8.48
CA GLY A 84 3.18 1.57 7.62
C GLY A 84 3.94 1.93 6.35
N THR A 85 5.24 2.24 6.45
CA THR A 85 6.11 2.48 5.30
C THR A 85 6.21 1.27 4.37
N LEU A 86 6.41 0.07 4.89
CA LEU A 86 6.49 -1.15 4.08
C LEU A 86 5.18 -1.45 3.34
N VAL A 87 4.04 -1.30 4.02
CA VAL A 87 2.70 -1.49 3.43
C VAL A 87 2.42 -0.42 2.37
N GLY A 88 2.79 0.84 2.62
CA GLY A 88 2.64 1.91 1.64
C GLY A 88 3.51 1.69 0.40
N GLN A 89 4.78 1.30 0.59
CA GLN A 89 5.72 1.02 -0.51
C GLN A 89 5.28 -0.15 -1.40
N SER A 90 4.63 -1.16 -0.82
CA SER A 90 4.11 -2.30 -1.58
C SER A 90 2.84 -1.96 -2.37
N ASN A 91 2.35 -0.72 -2.28
CA ASN A 91 1.08 -0.28 -2.88
C ASN A 91 -0.11 -1.12 -2.40
N ALA A 92 -0.02 -1.68 -1.18
CA ALA A 92 -1.08 -2.47 -0.58
C ALA A 92 -2.11 -1.57 0.10
N SER A 93 -3.39 -1.89 -0.07
CA SER A 93 -4.47 -1.17 0.61
C SER A 93 -4.41 -1.38 2.12
N TYR A 94 -4.70 -0.32 2.87
CA TYR A 94 -4.84 -0.37 4.32
C TYR A 94 -6.31 -0.43 4.75
N ASP A 95 -6.63 -1.44 5.55
CA ASP A 95 -7.99 -1.79 5.98
C ASP A 95 -8.47 -1.05 7.25
N ASN A 96 -7.79 0.02 7.67
CA ASN A 96 -8.14 0.80 8.87
C ASN A 96 -8.18 -0.03 10.16
N VAL A 97 -7.28 -1.02 10.28
CA VAL A 97 -7.27 -1.98 11.40
C VAL A 97 -6.61 -1.45 12.67
N CYS A 98 -5.83 -0.37 12.58
CA CYS A 98 -5.11 0.18 13.72
C CYS A 98 -6.04 0.90 14.69
N PRO A 99 -5.92 0.61 16.01
CA PRO A 99 -6.57 1.36 17.07
C PRO A 99 -6.20 2.85 17.04
N ALA A 100 -7.05 3.72 17.59
CA ALA A 100 -6.89 5.18 17.49
C ALA A 100 -5.55 5.71 18.04
N ASP A 101 -5.02 5.07 19.09
CA ASP A 101 -3.73 5.39 19.71
C ASP A 101 -2.53 5.02 18.85
N LEU A 102 -2.67 4.01 17.97
CA LEU A 102 -1.59 3.52 17.09
C LEU A 102 -1.74 3.99 15.64
N ALA A 103 -2.95 4.39 15.23
CA ALA A 103 -3.27 4.75 13.86
C ALA A 103 -2.43 5.92 13.35
N ARG A 104 -2.10 6.89 14.21
CA ARG A 104 -1.30 8.06 13.83
C ARG A 104 0.08 7.66 13.28
N ASP A 105 0.79 6.82 14.00
CA ASP A 105 2.16 6.45 13.63
C ASP A 105 2.17 5.57 12.36
N PHE A 106 1.26 4.59 12.30
CA PHE A 106 1.08 3.77 11.10
C PHE A 106 0.75 4.63 9.87
N LEU A 107 -0.23 5.53 9.98
CA LEU A 107 -0.66 6.38 8.85
C LEU A 107 0.42 7.38 8.43
N SER A 108 1.20 7.91 9.38
CA SER A 108 2.37 8.74 9.09
C SER A 108 3.43 7.97 8.29
N GLY A 109 3.59 6.67 8.56
CA GLY A 109 4.45 5.78 7.78
C GLY A 109 3.83 5.37 6.44
N TYR A 110 2.51 5.20 6.37
CA TYR A 110 1.79 4.63 5.22
C TYR A 110 1.49 5.65 4.12
N THR A 111 0.82 6.76 4.44
CA THR A 111 0.19 7.64 3.45
C THR A 111 1.17 8.20 2.39
N PRO A 112 2.31 8.83 2.75
CA PRO A 112 3.19 9.41 1.74
C PRO A 112 3.85 8.35 0.84
N TYR A 113 4.11 7.15 1.38
CA TYR A 113 4.68 6.05 0.60
C TYR A 113 3.64 5.40 -0.32
N TYR A 114 2.42 5.18 0.19
CA TYR A 114 1.30 4.66 -0.61
C TYR A 114 0.95 5.59 -1.76
N ASN A 115 0.88 6.90 -1.51
CA ASN A 115 0.57 7.89 -2.54
C ASN A 115 1.58 7.84 -3.71
N LEU A 116 2.88 7.79 -3.38
CA LEU A 116 3.93 7.67 -4.39
C LEU A 116 3.84 6.36 -5.15
N ALA A 117 3.74 5.21 -4.45
CA ALA A 117 3.67 3.90 -5.08
C ALA A 117 2.44 3.78 -6.00
N GLN A 118 1.30 4.31 -5.57
CA GLN A 118 0.08 4.35 -6.35
C GLN A 118 0.23 5.21 -7.61
N ALA A 119 0.87 6.37 -7.53
CA ALA A 119 1.14 7.24 -8.68
C ALA A 119 2.10 6.58 -9.68
N GLN A 120 3.16 5.93 -9.20
CA GLN A 120 4.11 5.18 -10.03
C GLN A 120 3.43 4.01 -10.75
N SER A 121 2.53 3.30 -10.08
CA SER A 121 1.73 2.22 -10.69
C SER A 121 0.83 2.77 -11.81
N ARG A 122 0.19 3.93 -11.61
CA ARG A 122 -0.64 4.59 -12.64
C ARG A 122 0.19 5.06 -13.83
N PHE A 123 1.36 5.63 -13.59
CA PHE A 123 2.29 6.05 -14.63
C PHE A 123 2.71 4.86 -15.48
N SER A 124 3.17 3.78 -14.85
CA SER A 124 3.59 2.54 -15.53
C SER A 124 2.48 1.90 -16.37
N ALA A 125 1.23 1.92 -15.87
CA ALA A 125 0.08 1.42 -16.60
C ALA A 125 -0.28 2.30 -17.82
N ALA A 126 -0.19 3.62 -17.68
CA ALA A 126 -0.42 4.56 -18.77
C ALA A 126 0.68 4.45 -19.84
N GLU A 127 1.95 4.34 -19.44
CA GLU A 127 3.09 4.11 -20.32
C GLU A 127 2.94 2.80 -21.11
N SER A 128 2.59 1.71 -20.43
CA SER A 128 2.30 0.43 -21.08
C SER A 128 1.18 0.53 -22.11
N SER A 129 0.15 1.34 -21.82
CA SER A 129 -0.94 1.62 -22.77
C SER A 129 -0.45 2.41 -23.98
N VAL A 130 0.39 3.43 -23.77
CA VAL A 130 1.01 4.22 -24.85
C VAL A 130 1.81 3.31 -25.77
N SER A 131 2.70 2.49 -25.21
CA SER A 131 3.50 1.52 -25.97
C SER A 131 2.62 0.54 -26.76
N SER A 132 1.57 0.00 -26.13
CA SER A 132 0.64 -0.92 -26.80
C SER A 132 -0.07 -0.28 -27.99
N TYR A 133 -0.58 0.94 -27.85
CA TYR A 133 -1.26 1.63 -28.96
C TYR A 133 -0.31 2.09 -30.05
N GLN A 134 0.94 2.43 -29.71
CA GLN A 134 1.98 2.69 -30.72
C GLN A 134 2.26 1.45 -31.56
N ALA A 135 2.50 0.30 -30.92
CA ALA A 135 2.73 -0.96 -31.62
C ALA A 135 1.55 -1.34 -32.54
N LYS A 136 0.31 -1.20 -32.08
CA LYS A 136 -0.89 -1.45 -32.91
C LYS A 136 -0.98 -0.53 -34.13
N LEU A 137 -0.51 0.72 -34.02
CA LEU A 137 -0.55 1.68 -35.13
C LEU A 137 0.50 1.41 -36.22
N GLU A 138 1.53 0.63 -35.88
CA GLU A 138 2.59 0.15 -36.78
C GLU A 138 2.18 -1.11 -37.55
N GLU A 139 1.06 -1.77 -37.20
CA GLU A 139 0.58 -2.95 -37.92
C GLU A 139 0.10 -2.59 -39.34
N ASP A 140 0.65 -3.30 -40.34
CA ASP A 140 0.34 -3.08 -41.77
C ASP A 140 -1.10 -3.44 -42.14
N THR A 141 -1.70 -4.40 -41.44
CA THR A 141 -3.06 -4.90 -41.71
C THR A 141 -4.16 -4.07 -41.04
N LEU A 142 -3.81 -2.95 -40.40
CA LEU A 142 -4.75 -2.17 -39.60
C LEU A 142 -5.78 -1.43 -40.46
N SER A 143 -7.07 -1.64 -40.16
CA SER A 143 -8.16 -0.95 -40.85
C SER A 143 -8.14 0.57 -40.59
N SER A 144 -8.77 1.35 -41.48
CA SER A 144 -8.88 2.81 -41.31
C SER A 144 -9.64 3.18 -40.02
N ASP A 145 -10.68 2.42 -39.67
CA ASP A 145 -11.51 2.68 -38.49
C ASP A 145 -10.75 2.35 -37.20
N ASP A 146 -10.04 1.23 -37.15
CA ASP A 146 -9.19 0.87 -36.01
C ASP A 146 -8.04 1.87 -35.84
N ARG A 147 -7.45 2.34 -36.94
CA ARG A 147 -6.42 3.39 -36.92
C ARG A 147 -6.93 4.68 -36.29
N LYS A 148 -8.17 5.09 -36.60
CA LYS A 148 -8.80 6.27 -35.98
C LYS A 148 -9.00 6.05 -34.49
N THR A 149 -9.52 4.88 -34.10
CA THR A 149 -9.76 4.50 -32.71
C THR A 149 -8.46 4.49 -31.90
N PHE A 150 -7.42 3.78 -32.36
CA PHE A 150 -6.13 3.70 -31.66
C PHE A 150 -5.40 5.04 -31.59
N LYS A 151 -5.56 5.94 -32.56
CA LYS A 151 -5.04 7.31 -32.43
C LYS A 151 -5.72 8.09 -31.30
N ALA A 152 -7.04 7.96 -31.15
CA ALA A 152 -7.77 8.59 -30.06
C ALA A 152 -7.37 8.00 -28.70
N GLU A 153 -7.26 6.68 -28.61
CA GLU A 153 -6.81 5.99 -27.39
C GLU A 153 -5.37 6.32 -27.04
N LEU A 154 -4.46 6.38 -28.02
CA LEU A 154 -3.07 6.81 -27.81
C LEU A 154 -3.01 8.23 -27.25
N LYS A 155 -3.80 9.17 -27.81
CA LYS A 155 -3.89 10.55 -27.29
C LYS A 155 -4.35 10.53 -25.83
N SER A 156 -5.41 9.78 -25.53
CA SER A 156 -5.95 9.64 -24.17
C SER A 156 -4.94 9.02 -23.20
N ALA A 157 -4.22 7.97 -23.63
CA ALA A 157 -3.17 7.30 -22.86
C ALA A 157 -1.99 8.22 -22.58
N LYS A 158 -1.53 9.01 -23.56
CA LYS A 158 -0.48 10.02 -23.37
C LYS A 158 -0.90 11.09 -22.35
N SER A 159 -2.12 11.61 -22.44
CA SER A 159 -2.62 12.57 -21.44
C SER A 159 -2.74 11.95 -20.04
N ARG A 160 -3.07 10.65 -19.92
CA ARG A 160 -3.04 9.94 -18.62
C ARG A 160 -1.62 9.78 -18.10
N MET A 161 -0.66 9.46 -18.97
CA MET A 161 0.75 9.31 -18.62
C MET A 161 1.32 10.63 -18.10
N GLU A 162 1.13 11.74 -18.82
CA GLU A 162 1.59 13.07 -18.40
C GLU A 162 1.01 13.50 -17.04
N ARG A 163 -0.27 13.22 -16.79
CA ARG A 163 -0.89 13.50 -15.48
C ARG A 163 -0.33 12.62 -14.37
N ALA A 164 -0.12 11.34 -14.64
CA ALA A 164 0.44 10.41 -13.67
C ALA A 164 1.91 10.75 -13.35
N GLU A 165 2.68 11.20 -14.34
CA GLU A 165 4.05 11.68 -14.18
C GLU A 165 4.12 12.89 -13.24
N PHE A 166 3.24 13.87 -13.46
CA PHE A 166 3.10 15.01 -12.56
C PHE A 166 2.76 14.58 -11.11
N ASP A 167 1.85 13.62 -10.94
CA ASP A 167 1.51 13.10 -9.61
C ASP A 167 2.71 12.39 -8.96
N VAL A 168 3.53 11.66 -9.73
CA VAL A 168 4.77 11.04 -9.24
C VAL A 168 5.70 12.11 -8.68
N ASN A 169 6.05 13.13 -9.47
CA ASN A 169 6.97 14.20 -9.04
C ASN A 169 6.46 14.90 -7.77
N ARG A 170 5.16 15.24 -7.74
CA ARG A 170 4.52 15.86 -6.58
C ARG A 170 4.68 14.99 -5.33
N PHE A 171 4.36 13.69 -5.42
CA PHE A 171 4.47 12.79 -4.28
C PHE A 171 5.90 12.46 -3.89
N GLU A 172 6.87 12.53 -4.81
CA GLU A 172 8.29 12.43 -4.48
C GLU A 172 8.74 13.61 -3.61
N TYR A 173 8.30 14.83 -3.91
CA TYR A 173 8.59 15.99 -3.09
C TYR A 173 7.88 15.95 -1.74
N GLU A 174 6.61 15.55 -1.70
CA GLU A 174 5.88 15.36 -0.44
C GLU A 174 6.58 14.31 0.45
N LEU A 175 7.03 13.20 -0.14
CA LEU A 175 7.79 12.17 0.59
C LEU A 175 9.15 12.69 1.07
N ALA A 176 9.85 13.51 0.28
CA ALA A 176 11.10 14.12 0.69
C ALA A 176 10.91 15.06 1.89
N VAL A 177 9.89 15.92 1.85
CA VAL A 177 9.53 16.79 2.98
C VAL A 177 9.16 15.97 4.22
N HIS A 178 8.36 14.91 4.07
CA HIS A 178 8.01 14.01 5.16
C HIS A 178 9.24 13.39 5.84
N LYS A 179 10.20 12.88 5.06
CA LYS A 179 11.45 12.32 5.57
C LYS A 179 12.27 13.37 6.34
N ILE A 180 12.32 14.60 5.82
CA ILE A 180 13.01 15.72 6.47
C ILE A 180 12.32 16.07 7.80
N ASP A 181 11.00 16.19 7.82
CA ASP A 181 10.23 16.52 9.03
C ASP A 181 10.37 15.43 10.11
N ARG A 182 10.44 14.16 9.71
CA ARG A 182 10.74 13.04 10.61
C ARG A 182 12.13 13.18 11.24
N GLU A 183 13.14 13.48 10.45
CA GLU A 183 14.50 13.68 10.95
C GLU A 183 14.60 14.90 11.88
N ILE A 184 13.96 16.02 11.52
CA ILE A 184 13.86 17.21 12.38
C ILE A 184 13.22 16.84 13.72
N GLY A 185 12.12 16.08 13.72
CA GLY A 185 11.46 15.62 14.94
C GLY A 185 12.37 14.76 15.82
N GLN A 186 13.13 13.84 15.22
CA GLN A 186 14.11 13.02 15.92
C GLN A 186 15.23 13.86 16.53
N ILE A 187 15.75 14.85 15.80
CA ILE A 187 16.79 15.74 16.31
C ILE A 187 16.26 16.60 17.47
N HIS A 188 15.05 17.16 17.34
CA HIS A 188 14.42 17.90 18.43
C HIS A 188 14.27 17.05 19.68
N HIS A 189 13.86 15.78 19.54
CA HIS A 189 13.81 14.83 20.66
C HIS A 189 15.19 14.57 21.27
N GLN A 190 16.26 14.47 20.48
CA GLN A 190 17.62 14.30 21.02
C GLN A 190 18.09 15.55 21.78
N LEU A 191 17.72 16.74 21.31
CA LEU A 191 18.09 18.01 21.94
C LEU A 191 17.43 18.25 23.30
N THR A 192 16.35 17.53 23.64
CA THR A 192 15.74 17.60 24.99
C THR A 192 16.55 16.87 26.06
N SER A 193 17.57 16.09 25.67
CA SER A 193 18.41 15.36 26.62
C SER A 193 19.36 16.28 27.39
N ASP A 194 19.22 16.29 28.72
CA ASP A 194 20.08 17.06 29.62
C ASP A 194 21.55 16.60 29.60
N LYS A 195 21.80 15.35 29.21
CA LYS A 195 23.14 14.73 29.19
C LYS A 195 23.91 14.96 27.88
N LEU A 196 23.34 15.72 26.95
CA LEU A 196 23.91 15.87 25.61
C LEU A 196 25.12 16.83 25.60
N PRO A 197 26.33 16.40 25.17
CA PRO A 197 27.52 17.24 25.08
C PRO A 197 27.34 18.45 24.16
N GLN A 198 28.00 19.56 24.47
CA GLN A 198 27.90 20.80 23.68
C GLN A 198 28.32 20.62 22.21
N ALA A 199 29.36 19.83 21.95
CA ALA A 199 29.78 19.52 20.59
C ALA A 199 28.69 18.77 19.79
N GLN A 200 27.98 17.85 20.44
CA GLN A 200 26.86 17.13 19.81
C GLN A 200 25.66 18.06 19.58
N LYS A 201 25.34 18.93 20.55
CA LYS A 201 24.31 19.97 20.38
C LYS A 201 24.61 20.87 19.17
N ALA A 202 25.85 21.32 19.02
CA ALA A 202 26.28 22.13 17.88
C ALA A 202 26.12 21.38 16.55
N ALA A 203 26.51 20.11 16.49
CA ALA A 203 26.35 19.28 15.29
C ALA A 203 24.87 19.07 14.92
N LEU A 204 24.00 18.80 15.89
CA LEU A 204 22.56 18.65 15.68
C LEU A 204 21.92 19.96 15.19
N ASN A 205 22.30 21.11 15.75
CA ASN A 205 21.82 22.41 15.30
C ASN A 205 22.27 22.73 13.86
N GLN A 206 23.50 22.37 13.50
CA GLN A 206 23.98 22.50 12.12
C GLN A 206 23.17 21.61 11.17
N ARG A 207 22.86 20.37 11.58
CA ARG A 207 22.01 19.47 10.79
C ARG A 207 20.59 20.02 10.62
N LEU A 208 19.98 20.57 11.68
CA LEU A 208 18.68 21.24 11.59
C LEU A 208 18.68 22.39 10.58
N ALA A 209 19.72 23.23 10.58
CA ALA A 209 19.84 24.31 9.60
C ALA A 209 19.89 23.78 8.15
N SER A 210 20.64 22.69 7.92
CA SER A 210 20.67 22.01 6.62
C SER A 210 19.32 21.44 6.22
N LEU A 211 18.63 20.75 7.14
CA LEU A 211 17.32 20.15 6.91
C LEU A 211 16.26 21.20 6.59
N ASN A 212 16.24 22.33 7.31
CA ASN A 212 15.32 23.42 7.04
C ASN A 212 15.52 24.03 5.63
N ASN A 213 16.76 24.17 5.18
CA ASN A 213 17.05 24.61 3.81
C ASN A 213 16.57 23.61 2.77
N GLN A 214 16.80 22.30 2.99
CA GLN A 214 16.31 21.24 2.12
C GLN A 214 14.78 21.18 2.07
N ARG A 215 14.12 21.32 3.21
CA ARG A 215 12.66 21.38 3.34
C ARG A 215 12.09 22.48 2.46
N LYS A 216 12.62 23.71 2.62
CA LYS A 216 12.21 24.87 1.83
C LYS A 216 12.43 24.68 0.33
N TYR A 217 13.52 24.01 -0.06
CA TYR A 217 13.79 23.68 -1.46
C TYR A 217 12.68 22.79 -2.05
N TYR A 218 12.34 21.68 -1.40
CA TYR A 218 11.28 20.79 -1.88
C TYR A 218 9.88 21.42 -1.85
N GLU A 219 9.57 22.23 -0.85
CA GLU A 219 8.31 22.99 -0.81
C GLU A 219 8.20 23.97 -1.98
N THR A 220 9.31 24.60 -2.35
CA THR A 220 9.37 25.50 -3.52
C THR A 220 9.13 24.73 -4.81
N LEU A 221 9.80 23.58 -4.99
CA LEU A 221 9.60 22.73 -6.18
C LEU A 221 8.14 22.29 -6.32
N SER A 222 7.53 21.77 -5.25
CA SER A 222 6.13 21.36 -5.25
C SER A 222 5.19 22.51 -5.61
N THR A 223 5.43 23.71 -5.07
CA THR A 223 4.61 24.90 -5.38
C THR A 223 4.76 25.34 -6.84
N THR A 224 6.00 25.34 -7.36
CA THR A 224 6.27 25.70 -8.76
C THR A 224 5.61 24.71 -9.71
N GLU A 225 5.70 23.42 -9.44
CA GLU A 225 5.10 22.38 -10.29
C GLU A 225 3.58 22.49 -10.33
N ASN A 226 2.93 22.63 -9.16
CA ASN A 226 1.49 22.87 -9.07
C ASN A 226 1.05 24.13 -9.85
N THR A 227 1.85 25.19 -9.80
CA THR A 227 1.57 26.43 -10.54
C THR A 227 1.62 26.21 -12.05
N ILE A 228 2.65 25.51 -12.55
CA ILE A 228 2.80 25.16 -13.97
C ILE A 228 1.61 24.32 -14.44
N GLN A 229 1.20 23.31 -13.65
CA GLN A 229 0.09 22.43 -14.01
C GLN A 229 -1.25 23.17 -14.04
N ASN A 230 -1.48 24.10 -13.10
CA ASN A 230 -2.67 24.95 -13.12
C ASN A 230 -2.73 25.82 -14.39
N ILE A 231 -1.60 26.40 -14.79
CA ILE A 231 -1.52 27.19 -16.03
C ILE A 231 -1.80 26.29 -17.25
N LYS A 232 -1.22 25.09 -17.30
CA LYS A 232 -1.47 24.11 -18.38
C LYS A 232 -2.97 23.73 -18.46
N ASN A 233 -3.58 23.40 -17.32
CA ASN A 233 -5.00 23.07 -17.26
C ASN A 233 -5.90 24.21 -17.74
N ILE A 234 -5.54 25.47 -17.45
CA ILE A 234 -6.27 26.64 -17.95
C ILE A 234 -6.08 26.78 -19.47
N ALA A 235 -4.85 26.60 -19.97
CA ALA A 235 -4.56 26.67 -21.40
C ALA A 235 -5.31 25.59 -22.19
N ASP A 236 -5.47 24.39 -21.65
CA ASP A 236 -6.20 23.27 -22.28
C ASP A 236 -7.73 23.52 -22.38
N LEU A 237 -8.27 24.56 -21.73
CA LEU A 237 -9.69 24.95 -21.82
C LEU A 237 -9.99 25.91 -22.99
N PHE A 238 -8.96 26.46 -23.64
CA PHE A 238 -9.08 27.43 -24.74
C PHE A 238 -8.57 26.84 -26.06
#